data_AF-A0AAP0AWG4-F1
#
_entry.id   AF-A0AAP0AWG4-F1
#
_cell.length_a   1.000
_cell.length_b   1.000
_cell.length_c   1.000
_cell.angle_alpha   90.00
_cell.angle_beta   90.00
_cell.angle_gamma   90.00
#
_symmetry.space_group_name_H-M   'P 1'
#
loop_
_entity.id
_entity.type
_entity.pdbx_description
1 polymer ?
#
loop_
_entity_poly.entity_id
_entity_poly.type
_entity_poly.pdbx_seq_one_letter_code
_entity_poly.pdbx_strand_id
1 'polypeptide(L)'
;MNRYPGVQLDVVTSPRGKQTYEINKNVRWADAYDPDDYFPVPAEYVDMLGRIRNRYYDLMVSTKLAGFGHAAFLFMSSARDKVSYVWPDVNAVGAGLLLNETFTPATSNLSEGGYNM
;
A
#
# COMPACT_ATOMS: atom_id res chain seq x y z
N MET A 1 -15.23 0.08 -11.77
CA MET A 1 -15.86 1.40 -11.56
C MET A 1 -17.33 1.34 -11.10
N ASN A 2 -18.07 0.24 -11.35
CA ASN A 2 -19.51 0.18 -11.04
C ASN A 2 -19.91 0.09 -9.56
N ARG A 3 -19.00 -0.23 -8.63
CA ARG A 3 -19.37 -0.46 -7.22
C ARG A 3 -19.34 0.80 -6.35
N TYR A 4 -18.48 1.77 -6.68
CA TYR A 4 -18.33 3.01 -5.92
C TYR A 4 -18.23 4.20 -6.89
N PRO A 5 -19.39 4.77 -7.28
CA PRO A 5 -19.41 5.93 -8.17
C PRO A 5 -18.82 7.16 -7.48
N GLY A 6 -18.01 7.94 -8.19
CA GLY A 6 -17.41 9.19 -7.68
C GLY A 6 -16.08 9.02 -6.91
N VAL A 7 -15.59 7.79 -6.74
CA VAL A 7 -14.28 7.55 -6.12
C VAL A 7 -13.16 8.07 -7.01
N GLN A 8 -12.25 8.82 -6.38
CA GLN A 8 -11.01 9.26 -7.00
C GLN A 8 -9.90 8.31 -6.54
N LEU A 9 -9.18 7.74 -7.50
CA LEU A 9 -8.10 6.79 -7.23
C LEU A 9 -6.76 7.44 -7.55
N ASP A 10 -5.86 7.42 -6.58
CA ASP A 10 -4.46 7.73 -6.80
C ASP A 10 -3.61 6.49 -6.55
N VAL A 11 -2.51 6.39 -7.27
CA VAL A 11 -1.64 5.21 -7.23
C VAL A 11 -0.22 5.62 -6.92
N VAL A 12 0.36 4.95 -5.92
CA VAL A 12 1.80 5.00 -5.63
C VAL A 12 2.40 3.72 -6.18
N THR A 13 3.43 3.84 -7.03
CA THR A 13 4.04 2.68 -7.68
C THR A 13 5.52 2.92 -7.98
N SER A 14 6.20 1.89 -8.49
CA SER A 14 7.56 2.05 -8.98
C SER A 14 7.63 3.05 -10.16
N PRO A 15 8.79 3.69 -10.41
CA PRO A 15 8.96 4.58 -11.55
C PRO A 15 8.57 3.97 -12.90
N ARG A 16 8.77 2.66 -13.06
CA ARG A 16 8.37 1.92 -14.27
C ARG A 16 6.87 1.71 -14.36
N GLY A 17 6.20 1.45 -13.23
CA GLY A 17 4.76 1.26 -13.17
C GLY A 17 3.99 2.56 -13.41
N LYS A 18 4.58 3.71 -13.06
CA LYS A 18 3.93 5.02 -13.14
C LYS A 18 3.34 5.31 -14.51
N GLN A 19 4.11 5.08 -15.58
CA GLN A 19 3.65 5.34 -16.96
C GLN A 19 2.37 4.57 -17.31
N THR A 20 2.24 3.33 -16.82
CA THR A 20 1.06 2.50 -17.06
C THR A 20 -0.18 3.07 -16.38
N TYR A 21 -0.03 3.65 -15.18
CA TYR A 21 -1.16 4.22 -14.44
C TYR A 21 -1.53 5.63 -14.91
N GLU A 22 -0.60 6.42 -15.45
CA GLU A 22 -0.90 7.73 -16.03
C GLU A 22 -1.82 7.65 -17.26
N ILE A 23 -1.76 6.54 -18.00
CA ILE A 23 -2.63 6.30 -19.16
C ILE A 23 -4.04 5.84 -18.72
N ASN A 24 -4.20 5.37 -17.48
CA ASN A 24 -5.46 4.83 -16.99
C ASN A 24 -6.42 5.95 -16.59
N LYS A 25 -7.56 6.04 -17.30
CA LYS A 25 -8.62 7.04 -17.06
C LYS A 25 -9.24 6.99 -15.66
N ASN A 26 -9.09 5.88 -14.94
CA ASN A 26 -9.61 5.73 -13.59
C ASN A 26 -8.67 6.29 -12.52
N VAL A 27 -7.41 6.59 -12.87
CA VAL A 27 -6.41 7.12 -11.96
C VAL A 27 -6.32 8.63 -12.14
N ARG A 28 -6.43 9.37 -11.04
CA ARG A 28 -6.31 10.83 -11.03
C ARG A 28 -4.85 11.26 -10.95
N TRP A 29 -4.08 10.68 -10.02
CA TRP A 29 -2.64 10.91 -9.90
C TRP A 29 -1.84 9.61 -9.75
N ALA A 30 -0.68 9.57 -10.38
CA ALA A 30 0.28 8.47 -10.27
C ALA A 30 1.64 9.00 -9.77
N ASP A 31 2.01 8.65 -8.55
CA ASP A 31 3.29 9.02 -7.95
C ASP A 31 4.26 7.83 -7.97
N ALA A 32 5.54 8.14 -8.20
CA ALA A 32 6.60 7.15 -8.18
C ALA A 32 7.30 7.16 -6.83
N TYR A 33 7.12 6.09 -6.06
CA TYR A 33 7.80 5.88 -4.79
C TYR A 33 7.74 4.40 -4.40
N ASP A 34 8.83 3.86 -3.83
CA ASP A 34 8.86 2.50 -3.31
C ASP A 34 8.83 2.53 -1.77
N PRO A 35 7.69 2.20 -1.14
CA PRO A 35 7.58 2.16 0.33
C PRO A 35 8.34 0.99 0.96
N ASP A 36 8.78 0.01 0.17
CA ASP A 36 9.49 -1.18 0.65
C ASP A 36 11.01 -1.09 0.46
N ASP A 37 11.53 0.08 0.09
CA ASP A 37 12.98 0.28 -0.02
C ASP A 37 13.64 -0.02 1.33
N TYR A 38 14.71 -0.81 1.32
CA TYR A 38 15.43 -1.25 2.52
C TYR A 38 16.17 -0.09 3.18
N PHE A 39 16.66 0.87 2.39
CA PHE A 39 17.31 2.08 2.88
C PHE A 39 16.64 3.32 2.28
N PRO A 40 15.44 3.70 2.76
CA PRO A 40 14.74 4.83 2.22
C PRO A 40 15.53 6.11 2.47
N VAL A 41 15.68 6.93 1.44
CA VAL A 41 16.29 8.26 1.57
C VAL A 41 15.33 9.13 2.40
N PRO A 42 15.74 9.65 3.57
CA PRO A 42 14.82 10.34 4.49
C PRO A 42 14.11 11.55 3.87
N ALA A 43 14.81 12.29 2.99
CA ALA A 43 14.23 13.44 2.30
C ALA A 43 13.08 13.04 1.35
N GLU A 44 13.26 11.96 0.59
CA GLU A 44 12.24 11.45 -0.33
C GLU A 44 11.05 10.84 0.42
N TYR A 45 11.33 10.13 1.51
CA TYR A 45 10.33 9.57 2.41
C TYR A 45 9.41 10.66 2.99
N VAL A 46 10.00 11.72 3.53
CA VAL A 46 9.24 12.82 4.15
C VAL A 46 8.51 13.65 3.09
N ASP A 47 9.11 13.92 1.93
CA ASP A 47 8.44 14.63 0.83
C ASP A 47 7.20 13.85 0.37
N MET A 48 7.34 12.53 0.21
CA MET A 48 6.22 11.68 -0.21
C MET A 48 5.09 11.66 0.82
N LEU A 49 5.42 11.52 2.12
CA LEU A 49 4.42 11.66 3.18
C LEU A 49 3.77 13.04 3.18
N GLY A 50 4.53 14.11 2.93
CA GLY A 50 4.02 15.46 2.79
C GLY A 50 2.98 15.58 1.68
N ARG A 51 3.26 15.02 0.49
CA ARG A 51 2.32 15.00 -0.64
C ARG A 51 1.05 14.25 -0.30
N ILE A 52 1.18 13.06 0.32
CA ILE A 52 0.04 12.23 0.65
C ILE A 52 -0.86 12.90 1.68
N ARG A 53 -0.28 13.49 2.73
CA ARG A 53 -1.04 14.21 3.77
C ARG A 53 -1.72 15.45 3.22
N ASN A 54 -1.10 16.16 2.28
CA ASN A 54 -1.70 17.34 1.65
C ASN A 54 -2.93 17.01 0.78
N ARG A 55 -3.05 15.77 0.29
CA ARG A 55 -4.17 15.34 -0.57
C ARG A 55 -5.37 14.77 0.19
N TYR A 56 -5.26 14.57 1.50
CA TYR A 56 -6.33 14.11 2.39
C TYR A 56 -7.08 12.86 1.89
N TYR A 57 -6.47 11.69 2.07
CA TYR A 57 -7.07 10.41 1.67
C TYR A 57 -8.00 9.83 2.75
N ASP A 58 -9.17 9.38 2.33
CA ASP A 58 -10.09 8.63 3.19
C ASP A 58 -9.64 7.18 3.40
N LEU A 59 -9.15 6.53 2.34
CA LEU A 59 -8.75 5.12 2.35
C LEU A 59 -7.40 4.95 1.64
N MET A 60 -6.51 4.20 2.27
CA MET A 60 -5.27 3.73 1.65
C MET A 60 -5.25 2.20 1.64
N VAL A 61 -5.12 1.63 0.44
CA VAL A 61 -5.06 0.18 0.23
C VAL A 61 -3.71 -0.19 -0.36
N SER A 62 -3.01 -1.11 0.30
CA SER A 62 -1.81 -1.72 -0.28
C SER A 62 -2.15 -3.05 -0.95
N THR A 63 -1.61 -3.22 -2.15
CA THR A 63 -1.68 -4.48 -2.92
C THR A 63 -0.48 -5.37 -2.70
N LYS A 64 0.55 -4.88 -2.00
CA LYS A 64 1.71 -5.67 -1.58
C LYS A 64 1.52 -6.16 -0.14
N LEU A 65 2.20 -7.25 0.20
CA LEU A 65 2.29 -7.72 1.58
C LEU A 65 3.02 -6.68 2.43
N ALA A 66 2.34 -6.13 3.43
CA ALA A 66 2.92 -5.16 4.34
C ALA A 66 3.75 -5.87 5.42
N GLY A 67 5.06 -5.61 5.42
CA GLY A 67 5.91 -5.74 6.61
C GLY A 67 5.75 -4.52 7.52
N PHE A 68 6.50 -4.47 8.63
CA PHE A 68 6.41 -3.36 9.59
C PHE A 68 6.70 -1.99 8.97
N GLY A 69 7.74 -1.86 8.14
CA GLY A 69 8.09 -0.59 7.48
C GLY A 69 7.00 -0.06 6.56
N HIS A 70 6.42 -0.94 5.75
CA HIS A 70 5.29 -0.62 4.88
C HIS A 70 4.06 -0.18 5.68
N ALA A 71 3.73 -0.91 6.75
CA ALA A 71 2.61 -0.57 7.62
C ALA A 71 2.84 0.77 8.34
N ALA A 72 4.07 1.08 8.72
CA ALA A 72 4.44 2.38 9.29
C ALA A 72 4.27 3.52 8.30
N PHE A 73 4.63 3.31 7.02
CA PHE A 73 4.39 4.29 5.96
C PHE A 73 2.88 4.57 5.78
N LEU A 74 2.08 3.50 5.68
CA LEU A 74 0.62 3.62 5.61
C LEU A 74 0.06 4.34 6.85
N PHE A 75 0.56 4.04 8.05
CA PHE A 75 0.16 4.71 9.28
C PHE A 75 0.48 6.21 9.28
N MET A 76 1.69 6.58 8.87
CA MET A 76 2.14 7.97 8.81
C MET A 76 1.43 8.80 7.74
N SER A 77 0.80 8.17 6.74
CA SER A 77 -0.03 8.86 5.74
C SER A 77 -1.19 9.65 6.33
N SER A 78 -1.58 9.37 7.58
CA SER A 78 -2.75 9.96 8.26
C SER A 78 -4.09 9.73 7.55
N ALA A 79 -4.16 8.79 6.59
CA ALA A 79 -5.43 8.38 5.98
C ALA A 79 -6.37 7.79 7.05
N ARG A 80 -7.69 8.01 6.92
CA ARG A 80 -8.67 7.55 7.92
C ARG A 80 -8.64 6.03 8.06
N ASP A 81 -8.80 5.32 6.95
CA ASP A 81 -8.75 3.86 6.89
C ASP A 81 -7.50 3.39 6.13
N LYS A 82 -6.80 2.42 6.71
CA LYS A 82 -5.55 1.86 6.16
C LYS A 82 -5.68 0.36 6.15
N VAL A 83 -5.62 -0.22 4.95
CA VAL A 83 -5.94 -1.62 4.72
C VAL A 83 -4.82 -2.27 3.93
N SER A 84 -4.34 -3.42 4.42
CA SER A 84 -3.29 -4.18 3.74
C SER A 84 -3.35 -5.66 4.08
N TYR A 85 -2.76 -6.48 3.19
CA TYR A 85 -2.40 -7.84 3.52
C TYR A 85 -1.15 -7.82 4.41
N VAL A 86 -1.20 -8.50 5.56
CA VAL A 86 -0.05 -8.57 6.48
C VAL A 86 0.83 -9.75 6.10
N TRP A 87 2.14 -9.53 6.01
CA TRP A 87 3.10 -10.59 5.70
C TRP A 87 3.06 -11.68 6.81
N PRO A 88 3.00 -12.99 6.50
CA PRO A 88 2.88 -14.04 7.51
C PRO A 88 4.26 -14.44 8.06
N ASP A 89 5.04 -13.48 8.55
CA ASP A 89 6.40 -13.69 9.06
C ASP A 89 6.67 -12.82 10.30
N VAL A 90 7.72 -13.14 11.06
CA VAL A 90 8.13 -12.39 12.26
C VAL A 90 8.37 -10.90 11.99
N ASN A 91 8.76 -10.56 10.75
CA ASN A 91 8.96 -9.18 10.30
C ASN A 91 7.67 -8.36 10.17
N ALA A 92 6.51 -9.01 10.32
CA ALA A 92 5.20 -8.38 10.33
C ALA A 92 4.58 -8.26 11.73
N VAL A 93 5.27 -8.75 12.78
CA VAL A 93 4.83 -8.60 14.16
C VAL A 93 4.69 -7.10 14.46
N GLY A 94 3.47 -6.66 14.75
CA GLY A 94 3.15 -5.24 15.00
C GLY A 94 2.65 -4.47 13.78
N ALA A 95 2.76 -4.98 12.56
CA ALA A 95 2.21 -4.33 11.36
C ALA A 95 0.68 -4.18 11.45
N GLY A 96 -0.01 -5.16 12.04
CA GLY A 96 -1.45 -5.09 12.25
C GLY A 96 -1.91 -4.03 13.26
N LEU A 97 -1.02 -3.52 14.13
CA LEU A 97 -1.35 -2.42 15.05
C LEU A 97 -1.42 -1.06 14.32
N LEU A 98 -0.77 -0.98 13.17
CA LEU A 98 -0.64 0.24 12.37
C LEU A 98 -1.71 0.34 11.28
N LEU A 99 -2.48 -0.73 11.07
CA LEU A 99 -3.52 -0.86 10.06
C LEU A 99 -4.89 -0.92 10.74
N ASN A 100 -5.90 -0.37 10.06
CA ASN A 100 -7.29 -0.44 10.53
C ASN A 100 -7.89 -1.82 10.26
N GLU A 101 -7.58 -2.40 9.10
CA GLU A 101 -8.05 -3.71 8.69
C GLU A 101 -6.89 -4.50 8.07
N THR A 102 -6.74 -5.75 8.51
CA THR A 102 -5.68 -6.66 8.07
C THR A 102 -6.30 -7.85 7.37
N PHE A 103 -5.89 -8.08 6.13
CA PHE A 103 -6.28 -9.29 5.42
C PHE A 103 -5.24 -10.38 5.63
N THR A 104 -5.72 -11.60 5.85
CA THR A 104 -4.86 -12.79 5.88
C THR A 104 -4.51 -13.17 4.44
N PRO A 105 -3.22 -13.19 4.06
CA PRO A 105 -2.83 -13.64 2.73
C PRO A 105 -3.12 -15.14 2.58
N ALA A 106 -3.40 -15.56 1.35
CA ALA A 106 -3.79 -16.93 1.00
C ALA A 106 -2.62 -17.93 1.01
N THR A 107 -1.72 -17.83 2.01
CA THR A 107 -0.53 -18.69 2.23
C THR A 107 0.75 -18.18 1.55
N SER A 108 1.90 -18.36 2.21
CA SER A 108 3.24 -17.93 1.75
C SER A 108 3.92 -18.94 0.81
N ASN A 109 3.48 -20.20 0.82
CA ASN A 109 3.99 -21.29 0.00
C ASN A 109 2.87 -22.03 -0.75
N LEU A 110 3.07 -22.36 -2.03
CA LEU A 110 2.17 -23.26 -2.77
C LEU A 110 2.04 -24.65 -2.11
N SER A 111 3.05 -25.09 -1.35
CA SER A 111 3.09 -26.39 -0.68
C SER A 111 2.19 -26.48 0.56
N GLU A 112 1.82 -25.34 1.15
CA GLU A 112 0.97 -25.28 2.33
C GLU A 112 -0.54 -25.34 1.98
N GLY A 113 -0.89 -25.19 0.68
CA GLY A 113 -2.27 -25.24 0.19
C GLY A 113 -2.86 -26.64 -0.01
N GLY A 114 -2.06 -27.71 0.08
CA GLY A 114 -2.51 -29.08 -0.22
C GLY A 114 -2.88 -29.29 -1.70
N TYR A 115 -2.85 -30.54 -2.17
CA TYR A 115 -2.98 -30.93 -3.58
C TYR A 115 -4.34 -30.61 -4.25
N ASN A 116 -5.28 -29.98 -3.55
CA ASN A 116 -6.61 -29.66 -4.08
C ASN A 116 -6.81 -28.13 -4.11
N MET A 117 -6.27 -27.49 -5.14
CA MET A 117 -6.80 -26.22 -5.64
C MET A 117 -7.96 -26.49 -6.60
#